data_AF-A0A2D6EVF6-F1
#
_entry.id   AF-A0A2D6EVF6-F1
#
_cell.length_a   1.000
_cell.length_b   1.000
_cell.length_c   1.000
_cell.angle_alpha   90.00
_cell.angle_beta   90.00
_cell.angle_gamma   90.00
#
_symmetry.space_group_name_H-M   'P 1'
#
loop_
_entity.id
_entity.type
_entity.pdbx_description
1 polymer ?
#
loop_
_entity_poly.entity_id
_entity_poly.type
_entity_poly.pdbx_seq_one_letter_code
_entity_poly.pdbx_strand_id
1 'polypeptide(L)'
;MKSEHGPFILRVFLGVAFIVAGLDKLLSYGMAQGMFTGMFGGAGAAVLVVAIIVEIAGGLALLTGYHTKKAATVLAVVILVAFFKTFGVGQAPHFIGTLREVMVMNTGGANTAVNFAYFAGLLSLVATGSKFKAVKAD
;
A
#
# COMPACT_ATOMS: atom_id res chain seq x y z
N MET A 1 1.44 -16.98 -27.04
CA MET A 1 2.20 -15.98 -26.25
C MET A 1 1.34 -15.61 -25.05
N LYS A 2 1.60 -16.16 -23.85
CA LYS A 2 0.82 -15.80 -22.64
C LYS A 2 1.26 -14.41 -22.21
N SER A 3 0.34 -13.45 -22.21
CA SER A 3 0.66 -12.04 -21.98
C SER A 3 1.08 -11.81 -20.52
N GLU A 4 2.39 -11.78 -20.26
CA GLU A 4 2.96 -11.31 -18.98
C GLU A 4 2.74 -9.81 -18.72
N HIS A 5 1.97 -9.14 -19.61
CA HIS A 5 1.64 -7.73 -19.53
C HIS A 5 0.83 -7.39 -18.27
N GLY A 6 -0.05 -8.27 -17.80
CA GLY A 6 -0.87 -8.02 -16.60
C GLY A 6 -0.04 -7.80 -15.33
N PRO A 7 0.78 -8.77 -14.90
CA PRO A 7 1.68 -8.61 -13.76
C PRO A 7 2.69 -7.47 -13.95
N PHE A 8 3.15 -7.24 -15.18
CA PHE A 8 4.04 -6.10 -15.45
C PHE A 8 3.35 -4.76 -15.18
N ILE A 9 2.15 -4.54 -15.74
CA ILE A 9 1.37 -3.32 -15.52
C ILE A 9 1.10 -3.12 -14.02
N LEU A 10 0.63 -4.16 -13.33
CA LEU A 10 0.39 -4.08 -11.88
C LEU A 10 1.63 -3.67 -11.10
N ARG A 11 2.80 -4.25 -11.42
CA ARG A 11 4.07 -3.89 -10.79
C ARG A 11 4.44 -2.42 -11.03
N VAL A 12 4.27 -1.93 -12.25
CA VAL A 12 4.59 -0.54 -12.59
C VAL A 12 3.68 0.42 -11.84
N PHE A 13 2.35 0.22 -11.91
CA PHE A 13 1.38 1.10 -11.26
C PHE A 13 1.53 1.11 -9.74
N LEU A 14 1.62 -0.07 -9.11
CA LEU A 14 1.79 -0.15 -7.65
C LEU A 14 3.18 0.34 -7.23
N GLY A 15 4.23 0.01 -8.00
CA GLY A 15 5.58 0.47 -7.73
C GLY A 15 5.70 1.99 -7.71
N VAL A 16 5.17 2.67 -8.73
CA VAL A 16 5.13 4.14 -8.78
C VAL A 16 4.30 4.69 -7.62
N ALA A 17 3.11 4.13 -7.36
CA ALA A 17 2.23 4.62 -6.30
C ALA A 17 2.90 4.60 -4.92
N PHE A 18 3.60 3.51 -4.58
CA PHE A 18 4.32 3.42 -3.31
C PHE A 18 5.55 4.34 -3.23
N ILE A 19 6.28 4.53 -4.34
CA ILE A 19 7.39 5.49 -4.36
C ILE A 19 6.87 6.90 -4.12
N VAL A 20 5.78 7.29 -4.80
CA VAL A 20 5.15 8.61 -4.61
C VAL A 20 4.67 8.76 -3.17
N ALA A 21 4.02 7.74 -2.59
CA ALA A 21 3.55 7.76 -1.21
C ALA A 21 4.70 7.90 -0.19
N GLY A 22 5.84 7.26 -0.43
CA GLY A 22 7.02 7.37 0.42
C GLY A 22 7.72 8.72 0.28
N LEU A 23 7.83 9.24 -0.95
CA LEU A 23 8.38 10.58 -1.21
C LEU A 23 7.51 11.68 -0.62
N ASP A 24 6.19 11.56 -0.70
CA ASP A 24 5.27 12.52 -0.09
C ASP A 24 5.46 12.60 1.43
N LYS A 25 5.60 11.44 2.11
CA LYS A 25 5.93 11.38 3.55
C LYS A 25 7.30 11.99 3.87
N LEU A 26 8.28 11.83 2.98
CA LEU A 26 9.61 12.39 3.16
C LEU A 26 9.60 13.92 3.00
N LEU A 27 8.92 14.43 1.97
CA LEU A 27 8.83 15.86 1.67
C LEU A 27 7.92 16.61 2.66
N SER A 28 6.91 15.93 3.19
CA SER A 28 5.98 16.46 4.20
C SER A 28 6.22 15.88 5.60
N TYR A 29 7.49 15.60 5.95
CA TYR A 29 7.86 14.87 7.16
C TYR A 29 7.22 15.41 8.44
N GLY A 30 7.16 16.73 8.61
CA GLY A 30 6.53 17.33 9.81
C GLY A 30 5.05 16.97 9.95
N MET A 31 4.28 16.99 8.86
CA MET A 31 2.87 16.57 8.87
C MET A 31 2.75 15.05 9.10
N ALA A 32 3.57 14.26 8.38
CA ALA A 32 3.56 12.82 8.52
C ALA A 32 3.95 12.36 9.94
N GLN A 33 4.91 13.04 10.58
CA GLN A 33 5.33 12.75 11.95
C GLN A 33 4.20 13.01 12.96
N GLY A 34 3.45 14.10 12.80
CA GLY A 34 2.27 14.39 13.62
C GLY A 34 1.23 13.27 13.51
N MET A 35 0.91 12.86 12.27
CA MET A 35 -0.03 11.78 12.01
C MET A 35 0.43 10.44 12.62
N PHE A 36 1.68 10.05 12.38
CA PHE A 36 2.22 8.79 12.92
C PHE A 36 2.35 8.80 14.45
N THR A 37 2.66 9.95 15.05
CA THR A 37 2.65 10.10 16.52
C THR A 37 1.24 9.93 17.08
N GLY A 38 0.21 10.43 16.39
CA GLY A 38 -1.18 10.17 16.76
C GLY A 38 -1.58 8.69 16.70
N MET A 39 -1.10 7.95 15.69
CA MET A 39 -1.44 6.52 15.50
C MET A 39 -0.63 5.54 16.37
N PHE A 40 0.62 5.89 16.67
CA PHE A 40 1.60 4.98 17.29
C PHE A 40 2.23 5.53 18.58
N GLY A 41 1.81 6.70 19.05
CA GLY A 41 2.34 7.33 20.26
C GLY A 41 3.84 7.64 20.13
N GLY A 42 4.60 7.36 21.21
CA GLY A 42 6.04 7.61 21.26
C GLY A 42 6.89 6.87 20.22
N ALA A 43 6.35 5.84 19.58
CA ALA A 43 7.04 5.13 18.49
C ALA A 43 6.80 5.76 17.10
N GLY A 44 5.93 6.77 16.98
CA GLY A 44 5.48 7.30 15.69
C GLY A 44 6.60 7.73 14.74
N ALA A 45 7.61 8.44 15.23
CA ALA A 45 8.74 8.88 14.41
C ALA A 45 9.54 7.70 13.84
N ALA A 46 9.80 6.66 14.64
CA ALA A 46 10.51 5.47 14.18
C ALA A 46 9.70 4.70 13.14
N VAL A 47 8.38 4.54 13.38
CA VAL A 47 7.47 3.86 12.46
C VAL A 47 7.35 4.63 11.14
N LEU A 48 7.36 5.96 11.16
CA LEU A 48 7.36 6.80 9.95
C LEU A 48 8.61 6.57 9.10
N VAL A 49 9.80 6.58 9.71
CA VAL A 49 11.06 6.34 8.99
C VAL A 49 11.06 4.95 8.35
N VAL A 50 10.61 3.93 9.09
CA VAL A 50 10.47 2.57 8.57
C VAL A 50 9.47 2.53 7.41
N ALA A 51 8.32 3.20 7.53
CA ALA A 51 7.33 3.26 6.47
C ALA A 51 7.90 3.88 5.19
N ILE A 52 8.59 5.03 5.28
CA ILE A 52 9.22 5.69 4.13
C ILE A 52 10.20 4.74 3.42
N ILE A 53 11.10 4.10 4.19
CA ILE A 53 12.09 3.17 3.63
C ILE A 53 11.40 2.01 2.93
N VAL A 54 10.41 1.39 3.58
CA VAL A 54 9.70 0.23 3.05
C VAL A 54 8.90 0.59 1.79
N GLU A 55 8.23 1.74 1.76
CA GLU A 55 7.44 2.18 0.62
C GLU A 55 8.33 2.47 -0.60
N ILE A 56 9.43 3.20 -0.41
CA ILE A 56 10.35 3.53 -1.51
C ILE A 56 11.08 2.27 -1.99
N ALA A 57 11.69 1.51 -1.07
CA ALA A 57 12.44 0.31 -1.45
C ALA A 57 11.53 -0.78 -2.04
N GLY A 58 10.35 -0.98 -1.46
CA GLY A 58 9.35 -1.91 -1.97
C GLY A 58 8.83 -1.49 -3.34
N GLY A 59 8.53 -0.20 -3.53
CA GLY A 59 8.10 0.32 -4.82
C GLY A 59 9.15 0.14 -5.92
N LEU A 60 10.43 0.46 -5.62
CA LEU A 60 11.55 0.22 -6.54
C LEU A 60 11.74 -1.27 -6.85
N ALA A 61 11.57 -2.15 -5.86
CA ALA A 61 11.64 -3.59 -6.04
C ALA A 61 10.51 -4.10 -6.97
N LEU A 62 9.29 -3.55 -6.88
CA LEU A 62 8.21 -3.85 -7.82
C LEU A 62 8.55 -3.38 -9.24
N LEU A 63 9.01 -2.15 -9.41
CA LEU A 63 9.38 -1.57 -10.72
C LEU A 63 10.44 -2.40 -11.44
N THR A 64 11.52 -2.72 -10.72
CA THR A 64 12.64 -3.51 -11.26
C THR A 64 12.30 -4.99 -11.40
N GLY A 65 11.22 -5.46 -10.78
CA GLY A 65 10.89 -6.90 -10.70
C GLY A 65 11.76 -7.69 -9.74
N TYR A 66 12.59 -7.01 -8.93
CA TYR A 66 13.45 -7.64 -7.94
C TYR A 66 12.63 -8.17 -6.76
N HIS A 67 12.66 -9.48 -6.54
CA HIS A 67 11.90 -10.16 -5.48
C HIS A 67 10.43 -9.72 -5.36
N THR A 68 9.72 -9.56 -6.49
CA THR A 68 8.34 -9.05 -6.55
C THR A 68 7.42 -9.63 -5.48
N LYS A 69 7.44 -10.95 -5.25
CA LYS A 69 6.59 -11.59 -4.23
C LYS A 69 6.87 -11.06 -2.83
N LYS A 70 8.14 -10.97 -2.44
CA LYS A 70 8.53 -10.46 -1.12
C LYS A 70 8.18 -8.99 -0.98
N ALA A 71 8.51 -8.17 -1.98
CA ALA A 71 8.17 -6.75 -1.99
C ALA A 71 6.65 -6.54 -1.86
N ALA A 72 5.86 -7.28 -2.65
CA ALA A 72 4.40 -7.22 -2.60
C ALA A 72 3.86 -7.65 -1.23
N THR A 73 4.40 -8.69 -0.61
CA THR A 73 4.01 -9.11 0.74
C THR A 73 4.28 -8.02 1.78
N VAL A 74 5.48 -7.43 1.79
CA VAL A 74 5.82 -6.38 2.75
C VAL A 74 4.91 -5.16 2.57
N LEU A 75 4.73 -4.69 1.34
CA LEU A 75 3.83 -3.56 1.05
C LEU A 75 2.37 -3.86 1.40
N ALA A 76 1.92 -5.12 1.24
CA ALA A 76 0.57 -5.53 1.63
C ALA A 76 0.39 -5.49 3.15
N VAL A 77 1.42 -5.86 3.91
CA VAL A 77 1.42 -5.71 5.38
C VAL A 77 1.37 -4.24 5.77
N VAL A 78 2.09 -3.34 5.08
CA VAL A 78 2.00 -1.88 5.33
C VAL A 78 0.57 -1.38 5.16
N ILE A 79 -0.12 -1.77 4.08
CA ILE A 79 -1.52 -1.43 3.87
C ILE A 79 -2.40 -1.98 4.99
N LEU A 80 -2.21 -3.23 5.43
CA LEU A 80 -2.98 -3.81 6.54
C LEU A 80 -2.76 -3.06 7.86
N VAL A 81 -1.51 -2.73 8.20
CA VAL A 81 -1.20 -1.97 9.41
C VAL A 81 -1.86 -0.60 9.36
N ALA A 82 -1.75 0.09 8.23
CA ALA A 82 -2.40 1.38 8.02
C ALA A 82 -3.92 1.26 8.18
N PHE A 83 -4.55 0.25 7.54
CA PHE A 83 -5.97 -0.05 7.66
C PHE A 83 -6.38 -0.16 9.13
N PHE A 84 -5.74 -1.03 9.92
CA PHE A 84 -6.13 -1.22 11.32
C PHE A 84 -5.89 0.00 12.21
N LYS A 85 -4.97 0.89 11.82
CA LYS A 85 -4.66 2.10 12.59
C LYS A 85 -5.58 3.27 12.25
N THR A 86 -6.10 3.32 11.04
CA THR A 86 -6.96 4.41 10.58
C THR A 86 -8.43 4.03 10.54
N PHE A 87 -8.77 2.74 10.58
CA PHE A 87 -10.14 2.28 10.49
C PHE A 87 -10.89 2.49 11.81
N GLY A 88 -11.79 3.47 11.83
CA GLY A 88 -12.77 3.68 12.89
C GLY A 88 -14.16 3.24 12.44
N VAL A 89 -14.71 2.20 13.05
CA VAL A 89 -16.10 1.77 12.79
C VAL A 89 -17.07 2.85 13.29
N GLY A 90 -17.98 3.30 12.42
CA GLY A 90 -19.09 4.18 12.81
C GLY A 90 -18.83 5.68 12.77
N GLN A 91 -17.73 6.13 12.15
CA GLN A 91 -17.45 7.57 11.97
C GLN A 91 -18.27 8.18 10.82
N ALA A 92 -18.60 7.40 9.79
CA ALA A 92 -19.47 7.84 8.72
C ALA A 92 -20.95 7.93 9.16
N PRO A 93 -21.68 9.01 8.78
CA PRO A 93 -23.08 9.21 9.16
C PRO A 93 -24.05 8.18 8.55
N HIS A 94 -23.63 7.44 7.52
CA HIS A 94 -24.45 6.46 6.81
C HIS A 94 -23.63 5.24 6.39
N PHE A 95 -24.30 4.10 6.22
CA PHE A 95 -23.70 2.83 5.81
C PHE A 95 -22.88 2.93 4.51
N ILE A 96 -23.38 3.66 3.50
CA ILE A 96 -22.65 3.90 2.24
C ILE A 96 -21.35 4.69 2.50
N GLY A 97 -21.36 5.62 3.45
CA GLY A 97 -20.16 6.35 3.88
C GLY A 97 -19.13 5.41 4.50
N THR A 98 -19.57 4.50 5.37
CA THR A 98 -18.69 3.47 5.96
C THR A 98 -18.12 2.54 4.89
N LEU A 99 -18.92 2.09 3.92
CA LEU A 99 -18.44 1.28 2.80
C LEU A 99 -17.44 2.05 1.93
N ARG A 100 -17.66 3.35 1.70
CA ARG A 100 -16.72 4.19 0.95
C ARG A 100 -15.42 4.40 1.71
N GLU A 101 -15.49 4.62 3.02
CA GLU A 101 -14.32 4.71 3.90
C GLU A 101 -13.52 3.41 3.90
N VAL A 102 -14.19 2.24 3.86
CA VAL A 102 -13.52 0.94 3.72
C VAL A 102 -12.90 0.80 2.33
N MET A 103 -13.67 1.01 1.26
CA MET A 103 -13.25 0.67 -0.11
C MET A 103 -12.29 1.68 -0.74
N VAL A 104 -12.48 2.96 -0.44
CA VAL A 104 -11.69 4.09 -0.93
C VAL A 104 -11.16 4.79 0.31
N MET A 105 -10.21 4.16 1.00
CA MET A 105 -9.60 4.77 2.18
C MET A 105 -8.88 6.06 1.78
N ASN A 106 -9.54 7.18 2.03
CA ASN A 106 -8.93 8.49 2.06
C ASN A 106 -8.62 8.76 3.53
N THR A 107 -7.43 8.34 3.97
CA THR A 107 -6.99 8.70 5.32
C THR A 107 -6.71 10.20 5.29
N GLY A 108 -7.48 10.98 6.05
CA GLY A 108 -7.40 12.44 6.05
C GLY A 108 -5.97 12.90 6.34
N GLY A 109 -5.30 13.40 5.31
CA GLY A 109 -3.87 13.71 5.28
C GLY A 109 -3.33 13.29 3.92
N ALA A 110 -2.75 14.24 3.19
CA ALA A 110 -2.33 14.11 1.79
C ALA A 110 -2.01 12.66 1.35
N ASN A 111 -2.83 12.13 0.43
CA ASN A 111 -2.51 11.04 -0.49
C ASN A 111 -2.06 9.67 0.08
N THR A 112 -2.47 9.27 1.28
CA THR A 112 -2.19 7.88 1.73
C THR A 112 -3.35 6.94 1.35
N ALA A 113 -3.31 6.47 0.10
CA ALA A 113 -4.23 5.48 -0.46
C ALA A 113 -3.99 4.10 0.17
N VAL A 114 -4.63 3.84 1.32
CA VAL A 114 -4.83 2.49 1.85
C VAL A 114 -6.02 1.85 1.08
N ASN A 115 -5.96 1.89 -0.25
CA ASN A 115 -7.07 1.45 -1.08
C ASN A 115 -7.10 -0.08 -1.14
N PHE A 116 -8.26 -0.71 -0.91
CA PHE A 116 -8.40 -2.17 -1.06
C PHE A 116 -8.02 -2.65 -2.46
N ALA A 117 -8.12 -1.79 -3.48
CA ALA A 117 -7.62 -2.07 -4.82
C ALA A 117 -6.10 -2.26 -4.83
N TYR A 118 -5.34 -1.47 -4.07
CA TYR A 118 -3.89 -1.63 -3.95
C TYR A 118 -3.58 -2.91 -3.19
N PHE A 119 -4.30 -3.19 -2.10
CA PHE A 119 -4.15 -4.44 -1.35
C PHE A 119 -4.40 -5.66 -2.24
N ALA A 120 -5.51 -5.68 -2.97
CA ALA A 120 -5.86 -6.76 -3.89
C ALA A 120 -4.82 -6.90 -5.02
N GLY A 121 -4.33 -5.77 -5.56
CA GLY A 121 -3.26 -5.75 -6.56
C GLY A 121 -1.96 -6.36 -6.02
N LEU A 122 -1.57 -6.03 -4.79
CA LEU A 122 -0.40 -6.62 -4.15
C LEU A 122 -0.59 -8.12 -3.87
N LEU A 123 -1.76 -8.55 -3.39
CA LEU A 123 -2.05 -9.98 -3.19
C LEU A 123 -2.00 -10.77 -4.51
N SER A 124 -2.48 -10.17 -5.60
CA SER A 124 -2.32 -10.75 -6.94
C SER A 124 -0.84 -10.92 -7.30
N LEU A 125 0.01 -9.94 -7.00
CA LEU A 125 1.46 -10.03 -7.21
C LEU A 125 2.15 -11.00 -6.23
N VAL A 126 1.62 -11.24 -5.03
CA VAL A 126 2.12 -12.29 -4.13
C VAL A 126 1.87 -13.68 -4.75
N ALA A 127 0.67 -13.90 -5.28
CA ALA A 127 0.29 -15.15 -5.92
C ALA A 127 1.09 -15.39 -7.22
N THR A 128 1.11 -14.40 -8.11
CA THR A 128 1.67 -14.51 -9.46
C THR A 128 3.18 -14.24 -9.51
N GLY A 129 3.67 -13.24 -8.77
CA GLY A 129 5.04 -12.76 -8.85
C GLY A 129 5.25 -11.83 -10.05
N SER A 130 6.44 -11.86 -10.65
CA SER A 130 6.73 -11.08 -11.86
C SER A 130 6.16 -11.70 -13.14
N LYS A 131 5.65 -12.93 -13.06
CA LYS A 131 5.18 -13.76 -14.18
C LYS A 131 3.77 -14.27 -13.91
N PHE A 132 2.93 -14.41 -14.93
CA PHE A 132 1.58 -14.96 -14.76
C PHE A 132 1.64 -16.50 -14.74
N LYS A 133 1.36 -17.14 -13.58
CA LYS A 133 1.08 -18.59 -13.53
C LYS A 133 -0.42 -18.82 -13.68
N ALA A 134 -0.82 -19.49 -14.77
CA ALA A 134 -2.20 -19.90 -14.97
C ALA A 134 -2.63 -20.86 -13.85
N VAL A 135 -3.80 -20.61 -13.26
CA VAL A 135 -4.54 -21.63 -12.51
C VAL A 135 -4.81 -22.76 -13.50
N LYS A 136 -4.38 -23.99 -13.18
CA LYS A 136 -4.81 -25.16 -13.96
C LYS A 136 -6.31 -25.27 -13.74
N ALA A 137 -7.09 -25.14 -14.81
CA ALA A 137 -8.46 -25.62 -14.79
C ALA A 137 -8.37 -27.14 -14.88
N ASP A 138 -8.85 -27.80 -13.84
CA ASP A 138 -8.95 -29.25 -13.74
C ASP A 138 -10.10 -29.77 -14.61
#